data_AF-A0A3D8K3C0-F1
#
_entry.id   AF-A0A3D8K3C0-F1
#
_cell.length_a   1.000
_cell.length_b   1.000
_cell.length_c   1.000
_cell.angle_alpha   90.00
_cell.angle_beta   90.00
_cell.angle_gamma   90.00
#
_symmetry.space_group_name_H-M   'P 1'
#
loop_
_entity.id
_entity.type
_entity.pdbx_description
1 polymer ?
#
loop_
_entity_poly.entity_id
_entity_poly.type
_entity_poly.pdbx_seq_one_letter_code
_entity_poly.pdbx_strand_id
1 'polypeptide(L)'
;MTNSDRSTDTFSLNLAVRAAAGELRIISIWQALGRYGAKAKRTRVHRDGKKRIDELIVTFESIAPAELSPIVAQLNAEPWVAGVVTTSPREVDRQSLKLLAKPELT
;
A
#
# COMPACT_ATOMS: atom_id res chain seq x y z
N MET A 1 -10.87 12.28 39.00
CA MET A 1 -9.72 11.79 38.22
C MET A 1 -10.26 11.23 36.92
N THR A 2 -10.24 12.02 35.85
CA THR A 2 -10.68 11.57 34.52
C THR A 2 -9.58 10.69 33.92
N ASN A 3 -9.83 9.39 33.83
CA ASN A 3 -9.04 8.48 33.01
C ASN A 3 -9.23 8.89 31.55
N SER A 4 -8.36 9.79 31.06
CA SER A 4 -8.16 9.97 29.64
C SER A 4 -7.49 8.70 29.12
N ASP A 5 -8.32 7.73 28.75
CA ASP A 5 -7.95 6.65 27.86
C ASP A 5 -7.56 7.28 26.52
N ARG A 6 -6.31 7.76 26.43
CA ARG A 6 -5.64 7.97 25.17
C ARG A 6 -5.38 6.57 24.62
N SER A 7 -6.43 5.95 24.07
CA SER A 7 -6.25 4.95 23.03
C SER A 7 -5.44 5.65 21.94
N THR A 8 -4.13 5.43 21.96
CA THR A 8 -3.27 5.60 20.79
C THR A 8 -3.77 4.57 19.79
N ASP A 9 -4.87 4.91 19.11
CA ASP A 9 -5.45 4.10 18.08
C ASP A 9 -4.38 4.01 17.00
N THR A 10 -3.67 2.89 17.02
CA THR A 10 -2.45 2.69 16.25
C THR A 10 -2.94 2.30 14.88
N PHE A 11 -3.35 3.30 14.09
CA PHE A 11 -3.78 3.09 12.72
C PHE A 11 -2.62 2.51 11.93
N SER A 12 -2.69 1.22 11.67
CA SER A 12 -1.82 0.58 10.71
C SER A 12 -2.45 0.78 9.34
N LEU A 13 -1.63 1.13 8.34
CA LEU A 13 -2.10 1.51 7.01
C LEU A 13 -1.17 0.92 5.97
N ASN A 14 -1.73 0.41 4.87
CA ASN A 14 -0.97 -0.04 3.73
C ASN A 14 -1.07 0.98 2.60
N LEU A 15 0.05 1.27 1.94
CA LEU A 15 0.11 1.93 0.65
C LEU A 15 0.44 0.86 -0.40
N ALA A 16 -0.46 0.62 -1.35
CA ALA A 16 -0.21 -0.24 -2.49
C ALA A 16 -0.01 0.61 -3.74
N VAL A 17 1.14 0.45 -4.40
CA VAL A 17 1.49 1.11 -5.66
C VAL A 17 1.58 0.05 -6.75
N ARG A 18 0.84 0.23 -7.84
CA ARG A 18 0.79 -0.70 -8.98
C ARG A 18 1.40 -0.06 -10.22
N ALA A 19 2.10 -0.86 -11.00
CA ALA A 19 2.63 -0.50 -12.31
C ALA A 19 2.48 -1.68 -13.29
N ALA A 20 2.66 -1.43 -14.58
CA ALA A 20 2.82 -2.52 -15.54
C ALA A 20 4.03 -3.40 -15.16
N ALA A 21 4.00 -4.68 -15.54
CA ALA A 21 5.08 -5.62 -15.25
C ALA A 21 6.42 -5.10 -15.81
N GLY A 22 7.44 -5.00 -14.95
CA GLY A 22 8.75 -4.45 -15.30
C GLY A 22 8.89 -2.93 -15.11
N GLU A 23 7.80 -2.19 -14.93
CA GLU A 23 7.80 -0.73 -14.81
C GLU A 23 7.75 -0.22 -13.36
N LEU A 24 7.69 -1.11 -12.37
CA LEU A 24 7.62 -0.72 -10.96
C LEU A 24 8.93 -0.08 -10.49
N ARG A 25 8.86 1.22 -10.17
CA ARG A 25 10.05 2.01 -9.77
C ARG A 25 10.17 2.12 -8.25
N ILE A 26 10.74 1.08 -7.62
CA ILE A 26 10.89 1.00 -6.16
C ILE A 26 11.60 2.24 -5.58
N ILE A 27 12.70 2.68 -6.20
CA ILE A 27 13.47 3.84 -5.72
C ILE A 27 12.63 5.12 -5.75
N SER A 28 11.89 5.37 -6.84
CA SER A 28 11.01 6.52 -6.98
C SER A 28 9.89 6.52 -5.93
N ILE A 29 9.35 5.34 -5.59
CA ILE A 29 8.36 5.21 -4.52
C ILE A 29 8.95 5.62 -3.17
N TRP A 30 10.16 5.16 -2.84
CA TRP A 30 10.83 5.56 -1.60
C TRP A 30 11.17 7.05 -1.55
N GLN A 31 11.55 7.65 -2.68
CA GLN A 31 11.77 9.08 -2.77
C GLN A 31 10.49 9.88 -2.51
N ALA A 32 9.35 9.46 -3.10
CA ALA A 32 8.05 10.08 -2.84
C ALA A 32 7.60 9.92 -1.38
N LEU A 33 7.91 8.79 -0.75
CA LEU A 33 7.65 8.58 0.68
C LEU A 33 8.46 9.53 1.57
N GLY A 34 9.67 9.91 1.16
CA GLY A 34 10.55 10.80 1.90
C GLY A 34 10.67 10.40 3.37
N ARG A 35 10.41 11.35 4.28
CA ARG A 35 10.47 11.12 5.73
C ARG A 35 9.53 10.02 6.24
N TYR A 36 8.42 9.76 5.55
CA TYR A 36 7.48 8.73 5.95
C TYR A 36 8.01 7.32 5.67
N GLY A 37 9.00 7.19 4.79
CA GLY A 37 9.69 5.91 4.54
C GLY A 37 10.29 5.33 5.83
N ALA A 38 10.76 6.17 6.75
CA ALA A 38 11.27 5.72 8.06
C ALA A 38 10.19 5.10 8.97
N LYS A 39 8.90 5.36 8.71
CA LYS A 39 7.76 4.76 9.43
C LYS A 39 7.31 3.43 8.81
N ALA A 40 7.91 3.00 7.70
CA ALA A 40 7.58 1.73 7.07
C ALA A 40 8.04 0.55 7.95
N LYS A 41 7.15 -0.42 8.14
CA LYS A 41 7.36 -1.60 8.98
C LYS A 41 7.56 -2.86 8.16
N ARG A 42 6.86 -2.94 7.03
CA ARG A 42 6.95 -4.07 6.12
C ARG A 42 6.81 -3.57 4.70
N THR A 43 7.56 -4.21 3.81
CA THR A 43 7.44 -4.00 2.37
C THR A 43 7.26 -5.36 1.72
N ARG A 44 6.31 -5.47 0.79
CA ARG A 44 6.08 -6.66 -0.02
C ARG A 44 6.04 -6.26 -1.48
N VAL A 45 6.73 -7.02 -2.32
CA VAL A 45 6.62 -6.91 -3.78
C VAL A 45 5.85 -8.12 -4.25
N HIS A 46 4.81 -7.88 -5.05
CA HIS A 46 4.03 -8.92 -5.70
C HIS A 46 4.04 -8.69 -7.21
N ARG A 47 4.15 -9.78 -7.97
CA ARG A 47 3.97 -9.78 -9.42
C ARG A 47 2.79 -10.66 -9.76
N ASP A 48 1.76 -10.08 -10.36
CA ASP A 48 0.66 -10.82 -10.97
C ASP A 48 0.97 -11.03 -12.45
N GLY A 49 1.53 -12.21 -12.76
CA GLY A 49 1.88 -12.58 -14.13
C GLY A 49 0.67 -12.71 -15.06
N LYS A 50 -0.54 -12.96 -14.53
CA LYS A 50 -1.77 -13.05 -15.34
C LYS A 50 -2.25 -11.66 -15.74
N LYS A 51 -2.16 -10.70 -14.84
CA LYS A 51 -2.58 -9.30 -15.09
C LYS A 51 -1.47 -8.43 -15.66
N ARG A 52 -0.23 -8.94 -15.74
CA ARG A 52 0.98 -8.18 -16.11
C ARG A 52 1.14 -6.91 -15.27
N ILE A 53 0.93 -7.05 -13.96
CA ILE A 53 1.05 -5.95 -12.99
C ILE A 53 2.10 -6.32 -11.95
N ASP A 54 2.97 -5.37 -11.65
CA ASP A 54 3.85 -5.41 -10.49
C ASP A 54 3.28 -4.46 -9.41
N GLU A 55 3.25 -4.91 -8.16
CA GLU A 55 2.70 -4.19 -7.01
C GLU A 55 3.72 -4.11 -5.87
N LEU A 56 3.91 -2.92 -5.32
CA LEU A 56 4.61 -2.69 -4.05
C LEU A 56 3.58 -2.36 -2.97
N ILE A 57 3.59 -3.12 -1.87
CA ILE A 57 2.81 -2.81 -0.68
C ILE A 57 3.76 -2.40 0.43
N VAL A 58 3.57 -1.19 0.97
CA VAL A 58 4.29 -0.67 2.13
C VAL A 58 3.31 -0.56 3.30
N THR A 59 3.58 -1.29 4.38
CA THR A 59 2.81 -1.24 5.62
C THR A 59 3.46 -0.27 6.59
N PHE A 60 2.66 0.63 7.15
CA PHE A 60 3.02 1.60 8.17
C PHE A 60 2.30 1.27 9.46
N GLU A 61 2.96 1.52 10.60
CA GLU A 61 2.31 1.59 11.92
C GLU A 61 2.21 3.05 12.34
N SER A 62 1.09 3.42 12.96
CA SER A 62 0.89 4.76 13.53
C SER A 62 1.06 5.91 12.52
N ILE A 63 0.45 5.78 11.34
CA ILE A 63 0.39 6.86 10.35
C ILE A 63 -1.07 7.22 10.06
N ALA A 64 -1.38 8.50 10.03
CA ALA A 64 -2.71 8.95 9.66
C ALA A 64 -2.88 8.89 8.12
N PRO A 65 -4.06 8.53 7.59
CA PRO A 65 -4.32 8.56 6.15
C PRO A 65 -4.03 9.93 5.51
N ALA A 66 -4.31 11.02 6.25
CA ALA A 66 -4.03 12.38 5.81
C ALA A 66 -2.52 12.65 5.58
N GLU A 67 -1.62 11.96 6.26
CA GLU A 67 -0.18 12.07 6.05
C GLU A 67 0.27 11.44 4.72
N LEU A 68 -0.42 10.38 4.27
CA LEU A 68 -0.10 9.70 3.00
C LEU A 68 -0.84 10.29 1.79
N SER A 69 -1.96 10.99 1.99
CA SER A 69 -2.77 11.53 0.89
C SER A 69 -1.98 12.36 -0.14
N PRO A 70 -1.07 13.28 0.26
CA PRO A 70 -0.25 14.01 -0.71
C PRO A 70 0.69 13.11 -1.51
N ILE A 71 1.21 12.04 -0.90
CA ILE A 71 2.11 11.08 -1.53
C ILE A 71 1.33 10.22 -2.53
N VAL A 72 0.11 9.82 -2.18
CA VAL A 72 -0.80 9.12 -3.08
C VAL A 72 -1.10 9.97 -4.31
N ALA A 73 -1.39 11.26 -4.12
CA ALA A 73 -1.64 12.19 -5.22
C ALA A 73 -0.40 12.36 -6.11
N GLN A 74 0.79 12.52 -5.52
CA GLN A 74 2.05 12.62 -6.26
C GLN A 74 2.32 11.36 -7.08
N LEU A 75 2.22 10.18 -6.48
CA LEU A 75 2.48 8.92 -7.17
C LEU A 75 1.43 8.64 -8.26
N ASN A 76 0.16 8.97 -8.06
CA ASN A 76 -0.86 8.82 -9.11
C ASN A 76 -0.64 9.76 -10.30
N ALA A 77 0.14 10.83 -10.15
CA ALA A 77 0.50 11.72 -11.26
C ALA A 77 1.67 11.18 -12.10
N GLU A 78 2.37 10.14 -11.63
CA GLU A 78 3.51 9.55 -12.33
C GLU A 78 3.04 8.67 -13.52
N PRO A 79 3.65 8.81 -14.71
CA PRO A 79 3.18 8.14 -15.93
C PRO A 79 3.37 6.62 -15.94
N TRP A 80 4.22 6.09 -15.05
CA TRP A 80 4.48 4.65 -14.91
C TRP A 80 3.57 3.98 -13.87
N VAL A 81 2.75 4.76 -13.15
CA VAL A 81 1.85 4.26 -12.11
C VAL A 81 0.49 3.92 -12.72
N ALA A 82 0.06 2.68 -12.54
CA ALA A 82 -1.26 2.20 -12.93
C ALA A 82 -2.33 2.46 -11.85
N GLY A 83 -1.91 2.67 -10.61
CA GLY A 83 -2.78 3.12 -9.53
C GLY A 83 -2.15 3.00 -8.15
N VAL A 84 -2.59 3.87 -7.24
CA VAL A 84 -2.18 3.89 -5.83
C VAL A 84 -3.39 3.87 -4.93
N VAL A 85 -3.39 2.98 -3.95
CA VAL A 85 -4.47 2.87 -2.96
C VAL A 85 -3.92 2.75 -1.55
N THR A 86 -4.62 3.36 -0.60
CA THR A 86 -4.39 3.12 0.83
C THR A 86 -5.45 2.19 1.38
N THR A 87 -5.06 1.13 2.06
CA THR A 87 -5.98 0.13 2.63
C THR A 87 -5.63 -0.18 4.08
N SER A 88 -6.62 -0.62 4.86
CA SER A 88 -6.33 -1.21 6.16
C SER A 88 -5.51 -2.50 5.97
N PRO A 89 -4.53 -2.81 6.84
CA PRO A 89 -3.77 -4.06 6.77
C PRO A 89 -4.62 -5.32 6.79
N ARG A 90 -5.80 -5.29 7.42
CA ARG A 90 -6.75 -6.40 7.45
C ARG A 90 -7.40 -6.68 6.09
N GLU A 91 -7.37 -5.71 5.17
CA GLU A 91 -8.03 -5.81 3.87
C GLU A 91 -7.12 -6.37 2.78
N VAL A 92 -5.79 -6.27 2.95
CA VAL A 92 -4.81 -6.84 2.03
C VAL A 92 -4.86 -8.37 2.04
N ASP A 93 -5.14 -9.01 3.18
CA ASP A 93 -5.37 -10.46 3.20
C ASP A 93 -6.64 -10.83 2.43
N ARG A 94 -7.68 -10.01 2.45
CA ARG A 94 -8.95 -10.27 1.74
C ARG A 94 -8.84 -10.10 0.23
N GLN A 95 -8.07 -9.11 -0.26
CA GLN A 95 -7.81 -8.96 -1.70
C GLN A 95 -6.79 -9.98 -2.22
N SER A 96 -5.83 -10.39 -1.39
CA SER A 96 -4.93 -11.52 -1.69
C SER A 96 -5.69 -12.86 -1.71
N LEU A 97 -6.69 -13.05 -0.83
CA LEU A 97 -7.60 -14.20 -0.83
C LEU A 97 -8.54 -14.22 -2.05
N LYS A 98 -8.99 -13.05 -2.53
CA LYS A 98 -9.76 -12.96 -3.79
C LYS A 98 -8.94 -13.28 -5.04
N LEU A 99 -7.61 -13.17 -4.98
CA LEU A 99 -6.70 -13.65 -6.04
C LEU A 99 -6.41 -15.16 -5.93
N LEU A 100 -6.68 -15.78 -4.78
CA LEU A 100 -6.50 -17.22 -4.55
C LEU A 100 -7.79 -18.04 -4.79
N ALA A 101 -8.97 -17.42 -4.74
CA ALA A 101 -10.23 -18.07 -5.08
C ALA A 101 -10.45 -18.09 -6.60
N LYS A 102 -9.93 -19.14 -7.26
CA LYS A 102 -10.53 -19.60 -8.53
C LYS A 102 -12.01 -19.93 -8.28
N PRO A 103 -12.95 -19.61 -9.18
CA PRO A 103 -13.99 -20.57 -9.48
C PRO A 103 -13.36 -21.68 -10.33
N GLU A 104 -13.43 -22.90 -9.83
CA GLU A 104 -13.30 -24.10 -10.66
C GLU A 104 -14.35 -24.10 -11.78
N LEU A 105 -14.02 -24.86 -12.82
CA LEU A 105 -14.82 -25.12 -14.01
C LEU A 105 -16.31 -25.37 -13.74
N THR A 106 -17.18 -24.82 -14.60
CA THR A 106 -18.03 -25.62 -15.50
C THR A 106 -18.34 -24.78 -16.74
#